data_AF-S4P7X3-F1
#
_entry.id   AF-S4P7X3-F1
#
_cell.length_a   1.000
_cell.length_b   1.000
_cell.length_c   1.000
_cell.angle_alpha   90.00
_cell.angle_beta   90.00
_cell.angle_gamma   90.00
#
_symmetry.space_group_name_H-M   'P 1'
#
loop_
_entity.id
_entity.type
_entity.pdbx_description
1 polymer ?
#
loop_
_entity_poly.entity_id
_entity_poly.type
_entity_poly.pdbx_seq_one_letter_code
_entity_poly.pdbx_strand_id
1 'polypeptide(L)'
;MAPDAAFSNINDKNEFTKFAKFLAYKGVQVIVESRKGVKIEPNSKPNFSDSDWFNLQIPDSPEVNQATKNALPSDRILETIKSQLHVEISVQTDDGDEMVL
;
A
#
# COMPACT_ATOMS: atom_id res chain seq x y z
N MET A 1 31.19 -12.65 10.63
CA MET A 1 30.56 -12.13 9.40
C MET A 1 29.55 -11.09 9.86
N ALA A 2 29.87 -9.80 9.78
CA ALA A 2 29.04 -8.74 10.38
C ALA A 2 27.76 -8.54 9.56
N PRO A 3 26.56 -8.58 10.16
CA PRO A 3 25.31 -8.45 9.45
C PRO A 3 24.79 -7.00 9.46
N ASP A 4 25.61 -5.96 9.28
CA ASP A 4 25.14 -4.60 9.59
C ASP A 4 25.70 -3.52 8.65
N ALA A 5 25.01 -3.30 7.55
CA ALA A 5 24.65 -1.96 7.08
C ALA A 5 23.66 -2.10 5.91
N ALA A 6 22.38 -2.38 6.21
CA ALA A 6 21.34 -2.36 5.17
C ALA A 6 21.17 -0.96 4.53
N PHE A 7 21.69 0.10 5.17
CA PHE A 7 21.61 1.49 4.72
C PHE A 7 22.96 2.18 4.94
N SER A 8 23.40 2.96 3.96
CA SER A 8 24.66 3.72 4.00
C SER A 8 24.61 4.94 4.92
N ASN A 9 23.42 5.49 5.20
CA ASN A 9 23.19 6.55 6.18
C ASN A 9 21.70 6.63 6.62
N ILE A 10 21.37 7.54 7.54
CA ILE A 10 20.00 7.76 8.04
C ILE A 10 19.06 8.30 6.96
N ASN A 11 19.55 9.16 6.07
CA ASN A 11 18.76 9.71 4.98
C ASN A 11 18.32 8.59 4.01
N ASP A 12 19.23 7.70 3.65
CA ASP A 12 18.92 6.56 2.78
C ASP A 12 17.89 5.63 3.42
N LYS A 13 18.00 5.39 4.74
CA LYS A 13 16.98 4.64 5.49
C LYS A 13 15.62 5.34 5.47
N ASN A 14 15.58 6.65 5.65
CA ASN A 14 14.33 7.42 5.65
C ASN A 14 13.68 7.45 4.27
N GLU A 15 14.47 7.63 3.22
CA GLU A 15 14.02 7.61 1.84
C GLU A 15 13.48 6.23 1.46
N PHE A 16 14.22 5.16 1.78
CA PHE A 16 13.75 3.80 1.60
C PHE A 16 12.45 3.53 2.37
N THR A 17 12.36 3.98 3.62
CA THR A 17 11.15 3.86 4.43
C THR A 17 9.97 4.60 3.80
N LYS A 18 10.20 5.77 3.20
CA LYS A 18 9.20 6.54 2.46
C LYS A 18 8.72 5.76 1.24
N PHE A 19 9.62 5.21 0.43
CA PHE A 19 9.25 4.40 -0.73
C PHE A 19 8.49 3.13 -0.32
N ALA A 20 8.96 2.39 0.69
CA ALA A 20 8.28 1.21 1.20
C ALA A 20 6.87 1.53 1.71
N LYS A 21 6.70 2.65 2.42
CA LYS A 21 5.39 3.15 2.84
C LYS A 21 4.46 3.36 1.65
N PHE A 22 4.87 4.16 0.68
CA PHE A 22 3.99 4.48 -0.44
C PHE A 22 3.76 3.31 -1.39
N LEU A 23 4.70 2.36 -1.47
CA LEU A 23 4.50 1.10 -2.17
C LEU A 23 3.39 0.28 -1.52
N ALA A 24 3.41 0.15 -0.19
CA ALA A 24 2.34 -0.51 0.55
C ALA A 24 0.99 0.20 0.35
N TYR A 25 0.94 1.53 0.49
CA TYR A 25 -0.29 2.30 0.27
C TYR A 25 -0.85 2.08 -1.14
N LYS A 26 -0.03 2.24 -2.18
CA LYS A 26 -0.48 2.03 -3.57
C LYS A 26 -0.83 0.58 -3.86
N GLY A 27 -0.12 -0.39 -3.27
CA GLY A 27 -0.44 -1.81 -3.38
C GLY A 27 -1.83 -2.15 -2.83
N VAL A 28 -2.18 -1.63 -1.65
CA VAL A 28 -3.51 -1.84 -1.06
C VAL A 28 -4.59 -1.18 -1.93
N GLN A 29 -4.37 0.03 -2.45
CA GLN A 29 -5.29 0.68 -3.38
C GLN A 29 -5.54 -0.19 -4.62
N VAL A 30 -4.50 -0.70 -5.27
CA VAL A 30 -4.63 -1.57 -6.43
C VAL A 30 -5.45 -2.82 -6.12
N ILE A 31 -5.19 -3.48 -4.99
CA ILE A 31 -5.92 -4.69 -4.58
C ILE A 31 -7.41 -4.38 -4.35
N VAL A 32 -7.72 -3.38 -3.52
CA VAL A 32 -9.10 -3.07 -3.15
C VAL A 32 -9.90 -2.55 -4.35
N GLU A 33 -9.34 -1.62 -5.12
CA GLU A 33 -10.02 -1.06 -6.28
C GLU A 33 -10.30 -2.14 -7.34
N SER A 34 -9.42 -3.13 -7.50
CA SER A 34 -9.62 -4.27 -8.41
C SER A 34 -10.77 -5.21 -8.00
N ARG A 35 -11.26 -5.12 -6.77
CA ARG A 35 -12.37 -5.96 -6.26
C ARG A 35 -13.74 -5.29 -6.29
N LYS A 36 -13.83 -4.04 -6.76
CA LYS A 36 -15.10 -3.29 -6.81
C LYS A 36 -16.07 -3.72 -7.92
N GLY A 37 -15.69 -4.67 -8.78
CA GLY A 37 -16.54 -5.16 -9.88
C GLY A 37 -16.73 -4.17 -11.04
N VAL A 38 -15.96 -3.08 -11.06
CA VAL A 38 -16.00 -2.05 -12.12
C VAL A 38 -14.61 -1.93 -12.74
N LYS A 39 -14.55 -1.80 -14.06
CA LYS A 39 -13.28 -1.57 -14.78
C LYS A 39 -12.73 -0.19 -14.43
N ILE A 40 -11.45 -0.13 -14.11
CA ILE A 40 -10.73 1.12 -13.85
C ILE A 40 -9.92 1.47 -15.10
N GLU A 41 -10.10 2.68 -15.61
CA GLU A 41 -9.37 3.20 -16.77
C GLU A 41 -8.63 4.49 -16.39
N PRO A 42 -7.42 4.38 -15.80
CA PRO A 42 -6.63 5.55 -15.50
C PRO A 42 -6.03 6.12 -16.79
N ASN A 43 -6.21 7.43 -17.01
CA ASN A 43 -5.57 8.14 -18.11
C ASN A 43 -4.11 8.43 -17.78
N SER A 44 -3.25 8.57 -18.79
CA SER A 44 -1.90 9.09 -18.55
C SER A 44 -1.95 10.58 -18.22
N LYS A 45 -1.17 10.98 -17.20
CA LYS A 45 -1.03 12.38 -16.80
C LYS A 45 0.35 12.90 -17.24
N PRO A 46 0.44 13.89 -18.13
CA PRO A 46 1.72 14.42 -18.61
C PRO A 46 2.48 15.22 -17.55
N ASN A 47 1.76 15.77 -16.57
CA ASN A 47 2.33 16.57 -15.49
C ASN A 47 2.29 15.77 -14.19
N PHE A 48 3.46 15.44 -13.63
CA PHE A 48 3.55 14.72 -12.36
C PHE A 48 3.37 15.67 -11.17
N SER A 49 2.82 15.15 -10.09
CA SER A 49 2.72 15.79 -8.78
C SER A 49 3.44 14.95 -7.73
N ASP A 50 3.82 15.56 -6.60
CA ASP A 50 4.53 14.85 -5.51
C ASP A 50 3.74 13.69 -4.89
N SER A 51 2.43 13.59 -5.19
CA SER A 51 1.56 12.47 -4.81
C SER A 51 1.51 11.34 -5.82
N ASP A 52 2.05 11.53 -7.03
CA ASP A 52 2.09 10.53 -8.11
C ASP A 52 3.28 9.59 -7.90
N TRP A 53 3.08 8.58 -7.04
CA TRP A 53 4.12 7.61 -6.71
C TRP A 53 4.35 6.59 -7.83
N PHE A 54 5.62 6.24 -8.05
CA PHE A 54 6.07 5.19 -8.97
C PHE A 54 5.66 5.41 -10.44
N ASN A 55 5.34 6.66 -10.82
CA ASN A 55 4.89 7.03 -12.17
C ASN A 55 3.65 6.25 -12.62
N LEU A 56 2.79 5.83 -11.68
CA LEU A 56 1.54 5.12 -11.94
C LEU A 56 0.35 5.94 -11.46
N GLN A 57 -0.65 6.10 -12.33
CA GLN A 57 -1.92 6.71 -11.95
C GLN A 57 -2.82 5.67 -11.29
N ILE A 58 -2.76 5.63 -9.97
CA ILE A 58 -3.56 4.76 -9.12
C ILE A 58 -4.53 5.64 -8.33
N PRO A 59 -5.86 5.53 -8.55
CA PRO A 59 -6.86 6.25 -7.78
C PRO A 59 -6.70 5.97 -6.28
N ASP A 60 -6.78 7.02 -5.47
CA ASP A 60 -6.75 6.87 -4.02
C ASP A 60 -8.17 6.95 -3.46
N SER A 61 -8.61 5.88 -2.78
CA SER A 61 -9.77 5.94 -1.90
C SER A 61 -9.35 6.44 -0.50
N PRO A 62 -10.00 7.49 0.05
CA PRO A 62 -9.72 7.97 1.40
C PRO A 62 -9.92 6.90 2.48
N GLU A 63 -10.94 6.06 2.33
CA GLU A 63 -11.25 4.99 3.28
C GLU A 63 -10.16 3.92 3.28
N VAL A 64 -9.69 3.52 2.10
CA VAL A 64 -8.59 2.56 1.93
C VAL A 64 -7.28 3.15 2.47
N ASN A 65 -7.02 4.44 2.27
CA ASN A 65 -5.87 5.11 2.85
C ASN A 65 -5.90 5.10 4.38
N GLN A 66 -7.07 5.34 4.98
CA GLN A 66 -7.22 5.33 6.43
C GLN A 66 -7.05 3.92 7.00
N ALA A 67 -7.65 2.90 6.38
CA ALA A 67 -7.48 1.50 6.79
C ALA A 67 -6.00 1.08 6.68
N THR A 68 -5.33 1.42 5.58
CA THR A 68 -3.90 1.14 5.39
C THR A 68 -3.05 1.85 6.42
N LYS A 69 -3.34 3.11 6.74
CA LYS A 69 -2.64 3.87 7.79
C LYS A 69 -2.78 3.22 9.17
N ASN A 70 -3.95 2.66 9.48
CA ASN A 70 -4.19 1.97 10.74
C ASN A 70 -3.41 0.65 10.81
N ALA A 71 -3.32 -0.08 9.70
CA ALA A 71 -2.58 -1.34 9.60
C ALA A 71 -1.06 -1.13 9.50
N LEU A 72 -0.60 0.03 9.02
CA LEU A 72 0.81 0.37 8.80
C LEU A 72 1.22 1.62 9.60
N PRO A 73 1.41 1.48 10.94
CA PRO A 73 1.76 2.59 11.80
C PRO A 73 3.12 3.20 11.43
N SER A 74 3.21 4.53 11.52
CA SER A 74 4.31 5.30 10.89
C SER A 74 5.68 5.09 11.55
N ASP A 75 5.72 4.65 12.80
CA ASP A 75 6.92 4.34 13.56
C ASP A 75 7.44 2.91 13.31
N ARG A 76 6.65 2.04 12.68
CA ARG A 76 6.98 0.60 12.49
C ARG A 76 6.84 0.11 11.05
N ILE A 77 6.81 1.01 10.07
CA ILE A 77 6.56 0.70 8.65
C ILE A 77 7.39 -0.49 8.14
N LEU A 78 8.71 -0.44 8.33
CA LEU A 78 9.60 -1.51 7.85
C LEU A 78 9.44 -2.82 8.63
N GLU A 79 9.11 -2.74 9.92
CA GLU A 79 8.85 -3.92 10.76
C GLU A 79 7.56 -4.60 10.29
N THR A 80 6.48 -3.84 10.14
CA THR A 80 5.17 -4.32 9.69
C THR A 80 5.25 -4.95 8.29
N ILE A 81 5.95 -4.31 7.36
CA ILE A 81 6.12 -4.87 6.00
C ILE A 81 6.93 -6.18 6.06
N LYS A 82 8.00 -6.23 6.87
CA LYS A 82 8.80 -7.47 7.05
C LYS A 82 8.02 -8.58 7.74
N SER A 83 7.14 -8.26 8.70
CA SER A 83 6.34 -9.23 9.44
C SER A 83 5.12 -9.75 8.68
N GLN A 84 4.84 -9.20 7.49
CA GLN A 84 3.68 -9.41 6.61
C GLN A 84 2.59 -8.33 6.78
N LEU A 85 2.43 -7.53 5.74
CA LEU A 85 1.22 -6.73 5.49
C LEU A 85 0.24 -7.61 4.71
N HIS A 86 -0.87 -8.00 5.34
CA HIS A 86 -1.91 -8.81 4.70
C HIS A 86 -3.08 -7.94 4.25
N VAL A 87 -3.56 -8.22 3.04
CA VAL A 87 -4.82 -7.68 2.51
C VAL A 87 -5.69 -8.89 2.21
N GLU A 88 -6.66 -9.13 3.08
CA GLU A 88 -7.62 -10.22 2.93
C GLU A 88 -8.84 -9.74 2.17
N ILE A 89 -9.34 -10.57 1.24
CA ILE A 89 -10.58 -10.34 0.54
C ILE A 89 -11.56 -11.41 0.98
N SER A 90 -12.68 -11.00 1.57
CA SER A 90 -13.78 -11.89 1.91
C SER A 90 -15.04 -11.55 1.10
N VAL A 91 -15.93 -12.52 1.00
CA VAL A 91 -17.30 -12.35 0.55
C VAL A 91 -18.23 -12.68 1.71
N GLN A 92 -19.24 -11.84 1.91
CA GLN A 92 -20.32 -12.08 2.85
C GLN A 92 -21.63 -12.28 2.08
N THR A 93 -22.36 -13.34 2.39
CA THR A 93 -23.68 -13.62 1.81
C THR A 93 -24.79 -12.88 2.56
N ASP A 94 -25.96 -12.74 1.94
CA ASP A 94 -27.14 -12.11 2.57
C ASP A 94 -27.61 -12.85 3.83
N ASP A 95 -27.31 -14.15 3.92
CA ASP A 95 -27.61 -14.99 5.08
C ASP A 95 -26.56 -14.86 6.21
N GLY A 96 -25.50 -14.07 5.98
CA GLY A 96 -24.46 -13.74 6.96
C GLY A 96 -23.22 -14.63 6.92
N ASP A 97 -23.17 -15.61 6.01
CA ASP A 97 -21.99 -16.48 5.86
C ASP A 97 -20.81 -15.69 5.27
N GLU A 98 -19.61 -15.89 5.82
CA GLU A 98 -18.38 -15.25 5.36
C GLU A 98 -17.38 -16.29 4.83
N MET A 99 -16.73 -15.96 3.71
CA MET A 99 -15.69 -16.79 3.10
C MET A 99 -14.51 -15.93 2.62
N VAL A 100 -13.29 -16.33 2.98
CA VAL A 100 -12.04 -15.74 2.45
C VAL A 100 -11.74 -16.29 1.05
N LEU A 101 -11.38 -15.41 0.11
CA LEU A 101 -11.16 -15.71 -1.32
C LEU A 101 -9.68 -15.75 -1.73
#